data_AF-A8H7I3-F1
#
_entry.id   AF-A8H7I3-F1
#
_cell.length_a   1.000
_cell.length_b   1.000
_cell.length_c   1.000
_cell.angle_alpha   90.00
_cell.angle_beta   90.00
_cell.angle_gamma   90.00
#
_symmetry.space_group_name_H-M   'P 1'
#
loop_
_entity.id
_entity.type
_entity.pdbx_description
1 polymer ?
#
loop_
_entity_poly.entity_id
_entity_poly.type
_entity_poly.pdbx_seq_one_letter_code
_entity_poly.pdbx_strand_id
1 'polypeptide(L)'
;MTDLEQQVFTQVRAIISNEEQVIGRRGILIPLKKAIIADGDIRNVIDIVSSDPALSAHLLWRSSSADHATAQSSKNRSLKDALVRLGQVNIYRYAFTFYLKERLDELNEPYKKLIHGYWAMTEAIAVDAVDQLYQMDSVQINPDEVQTLALFSVFGDIIALTAFAYLNSERTEPYPLSLLKSVIEEQQQALTLEAFESLGLDDDLSGEFMIAHNLRKTHNVNSPGLVLRRVLTKRNLLLNPI
;
A
#
# COMPACT_ATOMS: atom_id res chain seq x y z
N MET A 1 -23.43 9.17 -10.89
CA MET A 1 -23.46 7.88 -11.62
C MET A 1 -24.58 7.79 -12.67
N THR A 2 -24.18 7.81 -13.93
CA THR A 2 -24.93 7.35 -15.11
C THR A 2 -24.97 5.82 -15.16
N ASP A 3 -25.83 5.24 -16.02
CA ASP A 3 -25.89 3.78 -16.23
C ASP A 3 -24.54 3.20 -16.68
N LEU A 4 -23.81 3.94 -17.51
CA LEU A 4 -22.48 3.55 -17.97
C LEU A 4 -21.44 3.56 -16.84
N GLU A 5 -21.47 4.59 -15.99
CA GLU A 5 -20.62 4.67 -14.79
C GLU A 5 -20.92 3.51 -13.83
N GLN A 6 -22.19 3.18 -13.64
CA GLN A 6 -22.61 2.06 -12.80
C GLN A 6 -22.15 0.71 -13.35
N GLN A 7 -22.21 0.54 -14.67
CA GLN A 7 -21.72 -0.66 -15.34
C GLN A 7 -20.21 -0.80 -15.17
N VAL A 8 -19.45 0.27 -15.41
CA VAL A 8 -17.98 0.26 -15.25
C VAL A 8 -17.60 0.02 -13.80
N PHE A 9 -18.25 0.69 -12.86
CA PHE A 9 -18.03 0.47 -11.43
C PHE A 9 -18.22 -0.99 -11.05
N THR A 10 -19.35 -1.61 -11.43
CA THR A 10 -19.61 -3.04 -11.16
C THR A 10 -18.52 -3.95 -11.73
N GLN A 11 -18.03 -3.68 -12.95
CA GLN A 11 -16.98 -4.48 -13.58
C GLN A 11 -15.62 -4.29 -12.90
N VAL A 12 -15.26 -3.05 -12.55
CA VAL A 12 -14.04 -2.75 -11.80
C VAL A 12 -14.05 -3.48 -10.46
N ARG A 13 -15.15 -3.40 -9.71
CA ARG A 13 -15.30 -4.14 -8.44
C ARG A 13 -15.09 -5.63 -8.59
N ALA A 14 -15.72 -6.25 -9.60
CA ALA A 14 -15.56 -7.67 -9.87
C ALA A 14 -14.11 -8.08 -10.17
N ILE A 15 -13.34 -7.20 -10.83
CA ILE A 15 -11.91 -7.42 -11.08
C ILE A 15 -11.10 -7.23 -9.79
N ILE A 16 -11.43 -6.23 -8.95
CA ILE A 16 -10.79 -6.01 -7.65
C ILE A 16 -10.94 -7.22 -6.73
N SER A 17 -12.10 -7.87 -6.76
CA SER A 17 -12.37 -9.11 -6.01
C SER A 17 -11.52 -10.31 -6.46
N ASN A 18 -10.75 -10.19 -7.55
CA ASN A 18 -9.85 -11.22 -8.04
C ASN A 18 -8.38 -10.77 -7.89
N GLU A 19 -7.75 -11.17 -6.78
CA GLU A 19 -6.35 -10.84 -6.46
C GLU A 19 -5.38 -11.12 -7.61
N GLU A 20 -5.56 -12.22 -8.36
CA GLU A 20 -4.69 -12.59 -9.47
C GLU A 20 -4.79 -11.60 -10.64
N GLN A 21 -5.96 -11.03 -10.90
CA GLN A 21 -6.15 -10.04 -11.98
C GLN A 21 -5.48 -8.70 -11.62
N VAL A 22 -5.46 -8.35 -10.33
CA VAL A 22 -4.93 -7.09 -9.84
C VAL A 22 -3.41 -7.14 -9.60
N ILE A 23 -2.93 -8.15 -8.87
CA ILE A 23 -1.53 -8.27 -8.43
C ILE A 23 -0.71 -9.20 -9.33
N GLY A 24 -1.38 -10.07 -10.09
CA GLY A 24 -0.75 -11.13 -10.86
C GLY A 24 -0.34 -12.33 -10.00
N ARG A 25 0.19 -13.38 -10.65
CA ARG A 25 0.80 -14.52 -9.95
C ARG A 25 2.18 -14.15 -9.45
N ARG A 26 2.30 -13.76 -8.18
CA ARG A 26 3.60 -13.46 -7.56
C ARG A 26 4.03 -14.64 -6.71
N GLY A 27 4.99 -15.42 -7.23
CA GLY A 27 5.40 -16.71 -6.67
C GLY A 27 5.87 -16.66 -5.22
N ILE A 28 6.31 -15.50 -4.72
CA ILE A 28 6.85 -15.32 -3.38
C ILE A 28 5.83 -14.72 -2.39
N LEU A 29 4.84 -13.94 -2.85
CA LEU A 29 3.82 -13.38 -1.95
C LEU A 29 2.97 -14.45 -1.27
N ILE A 30 2.60 -15.50 -2.00
CA ILE A 30 1.80 -16.61 -1.45
C ILE A 30 2.56 -17.37 -0.35
N PRO A 31 3.79 -17.88 -0.57
CA PRO A 31 4.54 -18.55 0.50
C PRO A 31 4.88 -17.59 1.64
N LEU A 32 5.16 -16.31 1.36
CA LEU A 32 5.40 -15.29 2.39
C LEU A 32 4.15 -15.09 3.28
N LYS A 33 2.97 -14.88 2.67
CA LYS A 33 1.69 -14.75 3.38
C LYS A 33 1.42 -15.97 4.27
N LYS A 34 1.64 -17.18 3.74
CA LYS A 34 1.49 -18.44 4.49
C LYS A 34 2.45 -18.55 5.67
N ALA A 35 3.72 -18.17 5.49
CA ALA A 35 4.72 -18.21 6.55
C ALA A 35 4.38 -17.28 7.71
N ILE A 36 3.78 -16.12 7.41
CA ILE A 36 3.40 -15.11 8.41
C ILE A 36 2.11 -15.50 9.13
N ILE A 37 1.10 -16.00 8.42
CA ILE A 37 -0.16 -16.47 9.04
C ILE A 37 0.09 -17.66 9.98
N ALA A 38 1.06 -18.52 9.65
CA ALA A 38 1.43 -19.65 10.49
C ALA A 38 2.16 -19.26 11.79
N ASP A 39 2.33 -17.96 12.06
CA ASP A 39 3.18 -17.41 13.12
C ASP A 39 4.57 -18.05 13.11
N GLY A 40 5.09 -18.22 11.89
CA GLY A 40 6.29 -19.01 11.63
C GLY A 40 7.55 -18.37 12.22
N ASP A 41 8.61 -19.16 12.36
CA ASP A 41 9.94 -18.62 12.68
C ASP A 41 10.33 -17.56 11.63
N ILE A 42 10.76 -16.38 12.09
CA ILE A 42 11.28 -15.30 11.24
C ILE A 42 12.38 -15.81 10.29
N ARG A 43 13.10 -16.88 10.63
CA ARG A 43 14.06 -17.53 9.73
C ARG A 43 13.43 -18.00 8.42
N ASN A 44 12.24 -18.59 8.46
CA ASN A 44 11.54 -19.02 7.25
C ASN A 44 11.15 -17.82 6.37
N VAL A 45 10.69 -16.73 6.99
CA VAL A 45 10.41 -15.47 6.29
C VAL A 45 11.67 -14.91 5.62
N ILE A 46 12.80 -14.96 6.32
CA ILE A 46 14.11 -14.53 5.80
C ILE A 46 14.53 -15.40 4.62
N ASP A 47 14.37 -16.73 4.70
CA ASP A 47 14.72 -17.65 3.62
C ASP A 47 13.86 -17.40 2.37
N ILE A 48 12.55 -17.18 2.55
CA ILE A 48 11.63 -16.82 1.46
C ILE A 48 12.05 -15.50 0.81
N VAL A 49 12.30 -14.45 1.60
CA VAL A 49 12.75 -13.14 1.09
C VAL A 49 14.09 -13.26 0.37
N SER A 50 15.03 -14.03 0.92
CA SER A 50 16.37 -14.21 0.36
C SER A 50 16.37 -14.95 -0.98
N SER A 51 15.28 -15.65 -1.32
CA SER A 51 15.10 -16.26 -2.64
C SER A 51 14.85 -15.25 -3.76
N ASP A 52 14.52 -13.99 -3.43
CA ASP A 52 14.39 -12.86 -4.35
C ASP A 52 15.36 -11.73 -3.98
N PRO A 53 16.46 -11.59 -4.74
CA PRO A 53 17.44 -10.54 -4.51
C PRO A 53 16.88 -9.11 -4.65
N ALA A 54 15.90 -8.89 -5.52
CA ALA A 54 15.32 -7.55 -5.73
C ALA A 54 14.45 -7.15 -4.54
N LEU A 55 13.60 -8.08 -4.06
CA LEU A 55 12.84 -7.89 -2.82
C LEU A 55 13.77 -7.71 -1.61
N SER A 56 14.82 -8.52 -1.51
CA SER A 56 15.82 -8.41 -0.43
C SER A 56 16.49 -7.04 -0.39
N ALA A 57 16.93 -6.55 -1.55
CA ALA A 57 17.51 -5.21 -1.68
C ALA A 57 16.48 -4.11 -1.32
N HIS A 58 15.22 -4.28 -1.75
CA HIS A 58 14.14 -3.36 -1.42
C HIS A 58 13.90 -3.27 0.10
N LEU A 59 13.80 -4.41 0.78
CA LEU A 59 13.57 -4.47 2.22
C LEU A 59 14.74 -3.91 3.02
N LEU A 60 15.98 -4.16 2.58
CA LEU A 60 17.17 -3.55 3.19
C LEU A 60 17.13 -2.02 3.07
N TRP A 61 16.79 -1.50 1.88
CA TRP A 61 16.63 -0.07 1.67
C TRP A 61 15.52 0.53 2.53
N ARG A 62 14.33 -0.08 2.55
CA ARG A 62 13.21 0.34 3.41
C ARG A 62 13.58 0.37 4.89
N SER A 63 14.32 -0.65 5.34
CA SER A 63 14.75 -0.72 6.74
C SER A 63 15.67 0.42 7.18
N SER A 64 16.26 1.13 6.20
CA SER A 64 17.14 2.27 6.43
C SER A 64 16.43 3.61 6.23
N SER A 65 15.34 3.65 5.44
CA SER A 65 14.64 4.91 5.13
C SER A 65 13.61 5.31 6.17
N ALA A 66 13.02 4.35 6.89
CA ALA A 66 12.12 4.63 8.00
C ALA A 66 12.87 5.07 9.29
N ASP A 67 14.16 4.72 9.39
CA ASP A 67 14.96 4.90 10.60
C ASP A 67 15.79 6.20 10.52
N HIS A 68 15.29 7.31 11.08
CA HIS A 68 16.07 8.55 11.22
C HIS A 68 17.09 8.49 12.37
N ALA A 69 17.29 7.34 13.04
CA ALA A 69 18.20 7.24 14.17
C ALA A 69 19.68 7.40 13.77
N THR A 70 20.11 8.66 13.65
CA THR A 70 21.49 9.17 13.53
C THR A 70 22.38 8.50 12.48
N ALA A 71 23.10 9.33 11.71
CA ALA A 71 24.09 8.93 10.70
C ALA A 71 25.24 8.00 11.19
N GLN A 72 25.23 7.53 12.44
CA GLN A 72 26.21 6.64 13.06
C GLN A 72 25.80 5.16 13.20
N SER A 73 24.51 4.79 13.05
CA SER A 73 24.06 3.39 13.27
C SER A 73 24.06 2.50 12.01
N SER A 74 24.19 3.08 10.82
CA SER A 74 23.87 2.40 9.55
C SER A 74 25.02 1.63 8.88
N LYS A 75 26.21 1.55 9.48
CA LYS A 75 27.39 1.16 8.68
C LYS A 75 27.50 -0.31 8.28
N ASN A 76 26.74 -1.25 8.85
CA ASN A 76 26.73 -2.67 8.45
C ASN A 76 25.48 -3.42 8.96
N ARG A 77 24.26 -3.09 8.50
CA ARG A 77 23.09 -3.94 8.80
C ARG A 77 23.03 -5.08 7.78
N SER A 78 23.13 -6.33 8.26
CA SER A 78 22.89 -7.50 7.42
C SER A 78 21.40 -7.55 7.03
N LEU A 79 21.07 -8.21 5.91
CA LEU A 79 19.67 -8.45 5.53
C LEU A 79 18.90 -9.11 6.68
N LYS A 80 19.52 -10.05 7.39
CA LYS A 80 18.95 -10.71 8.56
C LYS A 80 18.56 -9.70 9.65
N ASP A 81 19.46 -8.80 10.03
CA ASP A 81 19.19 -7.81 11.08
C ASP A 81 18.11 -6.83 10.66
N ALA A 82 18.13 -6.41 9.39
CA ALA A 82 17.09 -5.56 8.80
C ALA A 82 15.71 -6.22 8.88
N LEU A 83 15.59 -7.49 8.49
CA LEU A 83 14.34 -8.24 8.50
C LEU A 83 13.83 -8.53 9.93
N VAL A 84 14.73 -8.88 10.86
CA VAL A 84 14.35 -9.06 12.27
C VAL A 84 13.80 -7.76 12.86
N ARG A 85 14.44 -6.62 12.58
CA ARG A 85 13.98 -5.30 13.04
C ARG A 85 12.64 -4.91 12.44
N LEU A 86 12.45 -5.15 11.14
CA LEU A 86 11.19 -4.88 10.44
C LEU A 86 10.03 -5.67 11.05
N GLY A 87 10.27 -6.93 11.42
CA GLY A 87 9.24 -7.85 11.86
C GLY A 87 8.39 -8.35 10.69
N GLN A 88 7.68 -9.45 10.92
CA GLN A 88 6.98 -10.20 9.87
C GLN A 88 5.92 -9.36 9.14
N VAL A 89 5.12 -8.61 9.89
CA VAL A 89 4.02 -7.79 9.35
C VAL A 89 4.55 -6.72 8.39
N ASN A 90 5.59 -5.97 8.77
CA ASN A 90 6.14 -4.94 7.88
C ASN A 90 6.87 -5.54 6.68
N ILE A 91 7.51 -6.71 6.83
CA ILE A 91 8.08 -7.45 5.69
C ILE A 91 6.98 -7.76 4.67
N TYR A 92 5.83 -8.28 5.11
CA TYR A 92 4.71 -8.56 4.21
C TYR A 92 4.22 -7.31 3.50
N ARG A 93 3.95 -6.24 4.24
CA ARG A 93 3.44 -4.98 3.69
C ARG A 93 4.40 -4.39 2.67
N TYR A 94 5.70 -4.34 2.97
CA TYR A 94 6.70 -3.88 2.00
C TYR A 94 6.79 -4.80 0.79
N ALA A 95 6.81 -6.12 0.97
CA ALA A 95 6.82 -7.06 -0.15
C ALA A 95 5.59 -6.90 -1.04
N PHE A 96 4.42 -6.75 -0.43
CA PHE A 96 3.17 -6.49 -1.14
C PHE A 96 3.27 -5.22 -1.99
N THR A 97 3.70 -4.11 -1.38
CA THR A 97 3.86 -2.83 -2.09
C THR A 97 4.91 -2.90 -3.20
N PHE A 98 6.00 -3.66 -2.98
CA PHE A 98 7.04 -3.90 -3.97
C PHE A 98 6.48 -4.59 -5.22
N TYR A 99 5.81 -5.73 -5.04
CA TYR A 99 5.26 -6.49 -6.17
C TYR A 99 4.05 -5.80 -6.82
N LEU A 100 3.27 -5.06 -6.02
CA LEU A 100 2.23 -4.19 -6.56
C LEU A 100 2.89 -3.19 -7.52
N LYS A 101 3.94 -2.47 -7.10
CA LYS A 101 4.67 -1.54 -7.98
C LYS A 101 5.18 -2.20 -9.26
N GLU A 102 5.81 -3.38 -9.17
CA GLU A 102 6.25 -4.10 -10.38
C GLU A 102 5.10 -4.37 -11.34
N ARG A 103 3.94 -4.79 -10.81
CA ARG A 103 2.75 -5.03 -11.63
C ARG A 103 2.26 -3.75 -12.31
N LEU A 104 2.31 -2.63 -11.60
CA LEU A 104 1.91 -1.33 -12.13
C LEU A 104 2.86 -0.83 -13.23
N ASP A 105 4.15 -1.15 -13.12
CA ASP A 105 5.18 -0.81 -14.11
C ASP A 105 5.00 -1.55 -15.45
N GLU A 106 4.28 -2.68 -15.44
CA GLU A 106 3.95 -3.51 -16.62
C GLU A 106 2.73 -3.00 -17.40
N LEU A 107 1.98 -2.02 -16.88
CA LEU A 107 0.78 -1.53 -17.57
C LEU A 107 1.14 -0.79 -18.87
N ASN A 108 0.20 -0.82 -19.82
CA ASN A 108 0.31 -0.05 -21.06
C ASN A 108 -0.03 1.43 -20.83
N GLU A 109 0.48 2.29 -21.72
CA GLU A 109 0.04 3.69 -21.75
C GLU A 109 -1.46 3.78 -22.09
N PRO A 110 -2.21 4.76 -21.52
CA PRO A 110 -1.75 5.85 -20.65
C PRO A 110 -1.70 5.51 -19.13
N TYR A 111 -2.07 4.29 -18.75
CA TYR A 111 -2.23 3.89 -17.33
C TYR A 111 -0.91 3.90 -16.58
N LYS A 112 0.17 3.46 -17.24
CA LYS A 112 1.53 3.48 -16.68
C LYS A 112 1.91 4.85 -16.15
N LYS A 113 1.74 5.89 -16.97
CA LYS A 113 2.04 7.27 -16.58
C LYS A 113 1.21 7.75 -15.39
N LEU A 114 -0.09 7.42 -15.37
CA LEU A 114 -0.98 7.81 -14.27
C LEU A 114 -0.55 7.15 -12.96
N ILE A 115 -0.26 5.86 -13.00
CA ILE A 115 0.13 5.12 -11.80
C ILE A 115 1.50 5.54 -11.30
N HIS A 116 2.45 5.88 -12.18
CA HIS A 116 3.71 6.50 -11.76
C HIS A 116 3.48 7.78 -10.95
N GLY A 117 2.49 8.59 -11.34
CA GLY A 117 2.08 9.76 -10.58
C GLY A 117 1.53 9.42 -9.19
N TYR A 118 0.61 8.46 -9.10
CA TYR A 118 0.07 7.99 -7.82
C TYR A 118 1.15 7.37 -6.93
N TRP A 119 2.04 6.55 -7.50
CA TRP A 119 3.13 5.94 -6.76
C TRP A 119 4.10 6.97 -6.21
N ALA A 120 4.48 7.97 -7.00
CA ALA A 120 5.32 9.07 -6.53
C ALA A 120 4.65 9.84 -5.38
N MET A 121 3.33 10.05 -5.45
CA MET A 121 2.56 10.64 -4.37
C MET A 121 2.58 9.77 -3.11
N THR A 122 2.36 8.46 -3.24
CA THR A 122 2.43 7.47 -2.16
C THR A 122 3.77 7.53 -1.43
N GLU A 123 4.88 7.52 -2.17
CA GLU A 123 6.24 7.59 -1.60
C GLU A 123 6.46 8.92 -0.87
N ALA A 124 6.00 10.04 -1.44
CA ALA A 124 6.11 11.35 -0.80
C ALA A 124 5.31 11.41 0.51
N ILE A 125 4.11 10.83 0.56
CA ILE A 125 3.31 10.72 1.78
C ILE A 125 4.03 9.85 2.82
N ALA A 126 4.66 8.75 2.40
CA ALA A 126 5.40 7.87 3.30
C ALA A 126 6.62 8.56 3.94
N VAL A 127 7.37 9.36 3.18
CA VAL A 127 8.45 10.19 3.73
C VAL A 127 7.90 11.24 4.70
N ASP A 128 6.89 12.01 4.28
CA ASP A 128 6.27 13.04 5.12
C ASP A 128 5.70 12.47 6.43
N ALA A 129 5.13 11.27 6.40
CA ALA A 129 4.53 10.63 7.57
C ALA A 129 5.58 10.24 8.60
N VAL A 130 6.73 9.73 8.15
CA VAL A 130 7.87 9.44 9.02
C VAL A 130 8.45 10.75 9.57
N ASP A 131 8.65 11.78 8.74
CA ASP A 131 9.13 13.09 9.21
C ASP A 131 8.16 13.71 10.23
N GLN A 132 6.86 13.58 10.00
CA GLN A 132 5.82 14.05 10.90
C GLN A 132 5.84 13.28 12.24
N LEU A 133 6.17 11.98 12.24
CA LEU A 133 6.36 11.19 13.46
C LEU A 133 7.53 11.73 14.28
N TYR A 134 8.67 12.04 13.66
CA TYR A 134 9.85 12.54 14.37
C TYR A 134 9.67 13.96 14.94
N GLN A 135 8.69 14.71 14.45
CA GLN A 135 8.29 16.01 15.01
C GLN A 135 7.32 15.87 16.20
N MET A 136 6.85 14.66 16.52
CA MET A 136 5.91 14.43 17.61
C MET A 136 6.66 14.04 18.88
N ASP A 137 6.50 14.86 19.92
CA ASP A 137 7.02 14.52 21.23
C ASP A 137 6.20 13.42 21.89
N SER A 138 6.87 12.52 22.60
CA SER A 138 6.26 11.55 23.54
C SER A 138 5.33 10.51 22.92
N VAL A 139 5.45 10.20 21.63
CA VAL A 139 4.73 9.07 21.00
C VAL A 139 5.61 7.82 20.88
N GLN A 140 5.03 6.67 21.17
CA GLN A 140 5.70 5.37 21.07
C GLN A 140 5.17 4.62 19.87
N ILE A 141 5.53 5.10 18.67
CA ILE A 141 5.08 4.53 17.40
C ILE A 141 6.31 4.06 16.63
N ASN A 142 6.24 2.86 16.05
CA ASN A 142 7.30 2.36 15.19
C ASN A 142 7.29 3.10 13.84
N PRO A 143 8.41 3.71 13.40
CA PRO A 143 8.50 4.37 12.10
C PRO A 143 8.16 3.47 10.91
N ASP A 144 8.48 2.16 10.98
CA ASP A 144 8.15 1.21 9.91
C ASP A 144 6.64 0.99 9.78
N GLU A 145 5.89 1.02 10.88
CA GLU A 145 4.43 0.90 10.85
C GLU A 145 3.80 2.13 10.19
N VAL A 146 4.34 3.32 10.47
CA VAL A 146 3.89 4.58 9.83
C VAL A 146 4.23 4.57 8.34
N GLN A 147 5.47 4.19 7.99
CA GLN A 147 5.91 4.18 6.60
C GLN A 147 5.12 3.13 5.79
N THR A 148 4.99 1.89 6.29
CA THR A 148 4.21 0.85 5.60
C THR A 148 2.75 1.25 5.45
N LEU A 149 2.11 1.81 6.48
CA LEU A 149 0.73 2.30 6.39
C LEU A 149 0.59 3.39 5.31
N ALA A 150 1.51 4.34 5.27
CA ALA A 150 1.50 5.43 4.31
C ALA A 150 1.65 4.96 2.85
N LEU A 151 2.30 3.81 2.61
CA LEU A 151 2.37 3.21 1.28
C LEU A 151 1.01 2.73 0.74
N PHE A 152 -0.02 2.66 1.59
CA PHE A 152 -1.39 2.35 1.20
C PHE A 152 -2.31 3.58 1.13
N SER A 153 -1.77 4.80 1.30
CA SER A 153 -2.55 6.05 1.40
C SER A 153 -3.49 6.33 0.22
N VAL A 154 -3.11 5.94 -1.00
CA VAL A 154 -3.93 6.06 -2.23
C VAL A 154 -4.19 4.68 -2.85
N PHE A 155 -4.24 3.65 -2.01
CA PHE A 155 -4.34 2.26 -2.44
C PHE A 155 -5.57 1.99 -3.31
N GLY A 156 -6.74 2.47 -2.90
CA GLY A 156 -7.98 2.28 -3.67
C GLY A 156 -7.90 2.83 -5.09
N ASP A 157 -7.29 4.01 -5.27
CA ASP A 157 -7.14 4.64 -6.59
C ASP A 157 -6.22 3.81 -7.49
N ILE A 158 -5.10 3.33 -6.94
CA ILE A 158 -4.14 2.49 -7.66
C ILE A 158 -4.80 1.17 -8.09
N ILE A 159 -5.54 0.53 -7.18
CA ILE A 159 -6.18 -0.75 -7.45
C ILE A 159 -7.34 -0.59 -8.44
N ALA A 160 -8.16 0.44 -8.30
CA ALA A 160 -9.22 0.76 -9.26
C ALA A 160 -8.67 1.07 -10.66
N LEU A 161 -7.58 1.83 -10.74
CA LEU A 161 -6.91 2.14 -12.01
C LEU A 161 -6.30 0.90 -12.66
N THR A 162 -5.75 -0.03 -11.87
CA THR A 162 -5.24 -1.32 -12.35
C THR A 162 -6.36 -2.20 -12.89
N ALA A 163 -7.46 -2.32 -12.13
CA ALA A 163 -8.64 -3.07 -12.55
C ALA A 163 -9.26 -2.48 -13.83
N PHE A 164 -9.30 -1.17 -13.96
CA PHE A 164 -9.79 -0.50 -15.18
C PHE A 164 -8.84 -0.68 -16.37
N ALA A 165 -7.52 -0.66 -16.14
CA ALA A 165 -6.54 -0.95 -17.19
C ALA A 165 -6.72 -2.37 -17.73
N TYR A 166 -6.93 -3.36 -16.85
CA TYR A 166 -7.26 -4.73 -17.23
C TYR A 166 -8.60 -4.81 -17.98
N LEU A 167 -9.64 -4.14 -17.47
CA LEU A 167 -10.93 -4.10 -18.14
C LEU A 167 -10.80 -3.58 -19.58
N ASN A 168 -10.01 -2.54 -19.80
CA ASN A 168 -9.82 -1.96 -21.12
C ASN A 168 -8.89 -2.78 -22.03
N SER A 169 -7.98 -3.60 -21.50
CA SER A 169 -7.18 -4.50 -22.33
C SER A 169 -7.99 -5.63 -22.95
N GLU A 170 -9.08 -6.04 -22.30
CA GLU A 170 -9.98 -7.09 -22.79
C GLU A 170 -11.03 -6.57 -23.80
N ARG A 171 -11.08 -5.25 -24.05
CA ARG A 171 -12.10 -4.63 -24.89
C ARG A 171 -11.56 -4.24 -26.25
N THR A 172 -12.39 -4.42 -27.26
CA THR A 172 -12.14 -3.89 -28.62
C THR A 172 -12.20 -2.37 -28.64
N GLU A 173 -13.12 -1.77 -27.88
CA GLU A 173 -13.26 -0.32 -27.71
C GLU A 173 -13.05 0.04 -26.22
N PRO A 174 -11.91 0.66 -25.88
CA PRO A 174 -11.61 1.09 -24.53
C PRO A 174 -12.54 2.20 -24.04
N TYR A 175 -12.90 2.15 -22.77
CA TYR A 175 -13.58 3.25 -22.10
C TYR A 175 -12.64 4.47 -21.96
N PRO A 176 -13.17 5.70 -22.05
CA PRO A 176 -12.36 6.89 -21.86
C PRO A 176 -11.91 7.03 -20.41
N LEU A 177 -10.69 7.54 -20.18
CA LEU A 177 -10.15 7.78 -18.83
C LEU A 177 -11.01 8.72 -17.98
N SER A 178 -11.74 9.65 -18.60
CA SER A 178 -12.66 10.55 -17.89
C SER A 178 -13.77 9.79 -17.16
N LEU A 179 -14.20 8.65 -17.72
CA LEU A 179 -15.20 7.79 -17.10
C LEU A 179 -14.65 7.12 -15.83
N LEU A 180 -13.42 6.60 -15.90
CA LEU A 180 -12.74 6.07 -14.71
C LEU A 180 -12.58 7.14 -13.64
N LYS A 181 -12.12 8.33 -14.03
CA LYS A 181 -11.92 9.44 -13.10
C LYS A 181 -13.22 9.75 -12.35
N SER A 182 -14.33 9.85 -13.06
CA SER A 182 -15.66 10.06 -12.46
C SER A 182 -16.04 8.94 -11.48
N VAL A 183 -15.84 7.67 -11.88
CA VAL A 183 -16.13 6.51 -11.02
C VAL A 183 -15.26 6.51 -9.75
N ILE A 184 -13.97 6.79 -9.86
CA ILE A 184 -13.06 6.86 -8.70
C ILE A 184 -13.47 8.02 -7.80
N GLU A 185 -13.73 9.21 -8.33
CA GLU A 185 -14.10 10.38 -7.53
C GLU A 185 -15.43 10.17 -6.77
N GLU A 186 -16.41 9.51 -7.38
CA GLU A 186 -17.71 9.25 -6.74
C GLU A 186 -17.70 8.04 -5.78
N GLN A 187 -16.83 7.05 -6.01
CA GLN A 187 -16.84 5.76 -5.28
C GLN A 187 -15.51 5.44 -4.57
N GLN A 188 -14.65 6.44 -4.36
CA GLN A 188 -13.29 6.25 -3.84
C GLN A 188 -13.25 5.42 -2.56
N GLN A 189 -14.08 5.78 -1.58
CA GLN A 189 -14.14 5.09 -0.30
C GLN A 189 -14.59 3.64 -0.47
N ALA A 190 -15.62 3.38 -1.28
CA ALA A 190 -16.13 2.03 -1.50
C ALA A 190 -15.08 1.15 -2.19
N LEU A 191 -14.45 1.64 -3.26
CA LEU A 191 -13.39 0.94 -3.97
C LEU A 191 -12.18 0.64 -3.07
N THR A 192 -11.83 1.60 -2.20
CA THR A 192 -10.71 1.42 -1.27
C THR A 192 -10.99 0.32 -0.26
N LEU A 193 -12.15 0.35 0.40
CA LEU A 193 -12.50 -0.64 1.41
C LEU A 193 -12.60 -2.04 0.80
N GLU A 194 -13.19 -2.15 -0.38
CA GLU A 194 -13.29 -3.43 -1.09
C GLU A 194 -11.93 -3.95 -1.56
N ALA A 195 -10.99 -3.08 -1.94
CA ALA A 195 -9.62 -3.47 -2.25
C ALA A 195 -8.89 -4.04 -1.02
N PHE A 196 -9.06 -3.42 0.15
CA PHE A 196 -8.51 -3.96 1.40
C PHE A 196 -9.08 -5.34 1.74
N GLU A 197 -10.40 -5.51 1.61
CA GLU A 197 -11.08 -6.77 1.88
C GLU A 197 -10.66 -7.86 0.88
N SER A 198 -10.69 -7.55 -0.41
CA SER A 198 -10.47 -8.53 -1.49
C SER A 198 -9.03 -9.04 -1.56
N LEU A 199 -8.06 -8.19 -1.24
CA LEU A 199 -6.64 -8.53 -1.33
C LEU A 199 -6.12 -9.19 -0.03
N GLY A 200 -6.99 -9.31 0.97
CA GLY A 200 -6.72 -9.99 2.24
C GLY A 200 -5.46 -9.45 2.91
N LEU A 201 -5.34 -8.13 2.96
CA LEU A 201 -4.34 -7.42 3.75
C LEU A 201 -4.62 -7.63 5.24
N ASP A 202 -3.62 -7.42 6.10
CA ASP A 202 -3.81 -7.64 7.54
C ASP A 202 -4.80 -6.63 8.17
N ASP A 203 -5.56 -7.09 9.17
CA ASP A 203 -6.64 -6.32 9.80
C ASP A 203 -6.16 -5.04 10.48
N ASP A 204 -4.94 -5.07 11.04
CA ASP A 204 -4.33 -3.92 11.69
C ASP A 204 -4.05 -2.79 10.67
N LEU A 205 -3.55 -3.14 9.48
CA LEU A 205 -3.36 -2.18 8.40
C LEU A 205 -4.67 -1.53 8.00
N SER A 206 -5.73 -2.32 7.80
CA SER A 206 -7.06 -1.82 7.44
C SER A 206 -7.62 -0.91 8.55
N GLY A 207 -7.49 -1.32 9.81
CA GLY A 207 -7.93 -0.53 10.96
C GLY A 207 -7.21 0.82 11.07
N GLU A 208 -5.89 0.84 10.95
CA GLU A 208 -5.08 2.06 10.99
C GLU A 208 -5.31 2.95 9.76
N PHE A 209 -5.58 2.36 8.58
CA PHE A 209 -5.97 3.08 7.38
C PHE A 209 -7.30 3.82 7.58
N MET A 210 -8.31 3.15 8.14
CA MET A 210 -9.59 3.78 8.47
C MET A 210 -9.42 4.92 9.48
N ILE A 211 -8.50 4.80 10.43
CA ILE A 211 -8.14 5.90 11.33
C ILE A 211 -7.48 7.03 10.53
N ALA A 212 -6.51 6.74 9.66
CA ALA A 212 -5.83 7.74 8.85
C ALA A 212 -6.78 8.60 8.02
N HIS A 213 -7.80 7.97 7.40
CA HIS A 213 -8.79 8.67 6.57
C HIS A 213 -10.04 9.15 7.34
N ASN A 214 -9.99 9.17 8.68
CA ASN A 214 -11.07 9.67 9.54
C ASN A 214 -12.41 8.93 9.35
N LEU A 215 -12.35 7.64 8.99
CA LEU A 215 -13.48 6.72 8.93
C LEU A 215 -13.73 6.02 10.26
N ARG A 216 -12.68 5.93 11.10
CA ARG A 216 -12.74 5.35 12.45
C ARG A 216 -12.12 6.29 13.47
N LYS A 217 -12.75 6.37 14.64
CA LYS A 217 -12.21 7.08 15.81
C LYS A 217 -11.33 6.12 16.62
N THR A 218 -10.29 6.66 17.24
CA THR A 218 -9.42 5.93 18.16
C THR A 218 -9.11 6.80 19.38
N HIS A 219 -8.91 6.14 20.52
CA HIS A 219 -8.38 6.77 21.73
C HIS A 219 -6.90 6.43 21.95
N ASN A 220 -6.32 5.56 21.12
CA ASN A 220 -4.90 5.24 21.16
C ASN A 220 -4.10 6.41 20.57
N VAL A 221 -3.41 7.15 21.44
CA VAL A 221 -2.53 8.26 21.04
C VAL A 221 -1.31 7.80 20.24
N ASN A 222 -0.93 6.53 20.36
CA ASN A 222 0.17 5.88 19.64
C ASN A 222 -0.32 5.14 18.38
N SER A 223 -1.41 5.60 17.75
CA SER A 223 -1.89 5.04 16.48
C SER A 223 -1.08 5.61 15.30
N PRO A 224 -0.43 4.76 14.47
CA PRO A 224 0.19 5.19 13.21
C PRO A 224 -0.79 5.96 12.30
N GLY A 225 -2.06 5.57 12.30
CA GLY A 225 -3.12 6.24 11.55
C GLY A 225 -3.33 7.70 11.96
N LEU A 226 -3.15 8.05 13.24
CA LEU A 226 -3.23 9.46 13.67
C LEU A 226 -2.08 10.30 13.11
N VAL A 227 -0.90 9.72 12.94
CA VAL A 227 0.25 10.40 12.30
C VAL A 227 -0.07 10.63 10.83
N LEU A 228 -0.48 9.57 10.12
CA LEU A 228 -0.81 9.65 8.69
C LEU A 228 -1.96 10.61 8.42
N ARG A 229 -3.00 10.65 9.28
CA ARG A 229 -4.12 11.60 9.18
C ARG A 229 -3.63 13.04 9.08
N ARG A 230 -2.62 13.43 9.87
CA ARG A 230 -2.07 14.80 9.84
C ARG A 230 -1.49 15.13 8.46
N VAL A 231 -0.78 14.19 7.86
CA VAL A 231 -0.19 14.35 6.51
C VAL A 231 -1.27 14.39 5.44
N LEU A 232 -2.24 13.48 5.49
CA LEU A 232 -3.36 13.42 4.54
C LEU A 232 -4.23 14.68 4.61
N THR A 233 -4.46 15.21 5.81
CA THR A 233 -5.20 16.48 6.01
C THR A 233 -4.49 17.63 5.32
N LYS A 234 -3.17 17.78 5.53
CA LYS A 234 -2.36 18.84 4.88
C LYS A 234 -2.39 18.75 3.35
N ARG A 235 -2.57 17.54 2.81
CA ARG A 235 -2.60 17.25 1.36
C ARG A 235 -4.00 17.22 0.76
N ASN A 236 -5.07 17.40 1.56
CA ASN A 236 -6.47 17.26 1.15
C ASN A 236 -6.80 15.88 0.54
N LEU A 237 -6.30 14.80 1.17
CA LEU A 237 -6.45 13.41 0.69
C LEU A 237 -7.27 12.53 1.64
N LEU A 238 -7.99 13.11 2.61
CA LEU A 238 -8.88 12.35 3.48
C LEU A 238 -10.09 11.85 2.69
N LEU A 239 -10.47 10.58 2.87
CA LEU A 239 -11.74 10.07 2.33
C LEU A 239 -12.93 10.72 3.05
N ASN A 240 -12.77 10.99 4.35
CA ASN A 240 -13.74 11.73 5.14
C ASN A 240 -13.08 12.98 5.77
N PRO A 241 -13.27 14.18 5.20
CA PRO A 241 -12.68 15.42 5.71
C PRO A 241 -13.00 15.72 7.20
N ILE A 242 -12.18 16.55 7.84
CA ILE A 242 -12.31 16.98 9.25
C ILE A 242 -13.02 18.32 9.33
#